data_AF-C8W0J3-F1
#
_entry.id   AF-C8W0J3-F1
#
_cell.length_a   1.000
_cell.length_b   1.000
_cell.length_c   1.000
_cell.angle_alpha   90.00
_cell.angle_beta   90.00
_cell.angle_gamma   90.00
#
_symmetry.space_group_name_H-M   'P 1'
#
loop_
_entity.id
_entity.type
_entity.pdbx_description
1 polymer ?
#
loop_
_entity_poly.entity_id
_entity_poly.type
_entity_poly.pdbx_seq_one_letter_code
_entity_poly.pdbx_strand_id
1 'polypeptide(L)'
;MNIYHFFPSSIGIRFLETLSKILRYEFGVRYQVFSKLKNLYDELCSRNQSSDIILITAHGTENCIYGEGIHGDEEKITLENSHLFSNSFVFAFSCSTAKLGQQMVDKNKVITYIGFNKDIPLAVKQQKSPEFVNELNKLLKEIYTQAVTRALDEFIKNGLTALEFVRLLQKRLLEIYVHAISLEPQKLATQFSISHRTANNETFYMRMSTHLLATINAVSSMIELYGERGFMPLVCINEWDTKKIIERLNRLEDTIRDEYPAHFYIHYVMSQLYCALKDNTNMYKHLRIVENMNPEYYRQLTNQMTKIS
;
A
#
# COMPACT_ATOMS: atom_id res chain seq x y z
N MET A 1 7.32 -4.05 13.76
CA MET A 1 6.63 -3.94 12.47
C MET A 1 7.66 -3.48 11.45
N ASN A 2 7.92 -4.30 10.44
CA ASN A 2 8.77 -3.99 9.30
C ASN A 2 7.91 -3.69 8.06
N ILE A 3 8.56 -3.13 7.04
CA ILE A 3 7.99 -2.88 5.73
C ILE A 3 8.81 -3.70 4.72
N TYR A 4 8.18 -4.70 4.13
CA TYR A 4 8.79 -5.58 3.13
C TYR A 4 8.23 -5.22 1.76
N HIS A 5 9.10 -4.88 0.81
CA HIS A 5 8.69 -4.55 -0.56
C HIS A 5 9.17 -5.62 -1.53
N PHE A 6 8.23 -6.40 -2.08
CA PHE A 6 8.51 -7.26 -3.22
C PHE A 6 8.50 -6.45 -4.52
N PHE A 7 9.65 -6.35 -5.17
CA PHE A 7 9.85 -5.56 -6.38
C PHE A 7 10.80 -6.28 -7.35
N PRO A 8 10.29 -7.26 -8.13
CA PRO A 8 11.08 -7.99 -9.12
C PRO A 8 11.59 -7.07 -10.24
N SER A 9 12.69 -7.45 -10.89
CA SER A 9 13.31 -6.66 -11.96
C SER A 9 12.55 -6.73 -13.30
N SER A 10 11.28 -6.32 -13.34
CA SER A 10 10.50 -6.20 -14.58
C SER A 10 10.58 -4.79 -15.16
N ILE A 11 10.79 -4.69 -16.48
CA ILE A 11 10.84 -3.41 -17.23
C ILE A 11 9.55 -2.61 -17.06
N GLY A 12 8.39 -3.28 -16.99
CA GLY A 12 7.07 -2.64 -16.95
C GLY A 12 6.80 -1.80 -15.70
N ILE A 13 7.53 -2.06 -14.62
CA ILE A 13 7.29 -1.50 -13.28
C ILE A 13 8.45 -0.63 -12.75
N ARG A 14 9.53 -0.47 -13.54
CA ARG A 14 10.71 0.33 -13.14
C ARG A 14 10.41 1.78 -12.80
N PHE A 15 9.31 2.34 -13.30
CA PHE A 15 8.91 3.72 -12.98
C PHE A 15 8.58 3.93 -11.48
N LEU A 16 8.40 2.85 -10.72
CA LEU A 16 8.25 2.87 -9.26
C LEU A 16 9.56 2.64 -8.50
N GLU A 17 10.72 2.58 -9.15
CA GLU A 17 12.02 2.51 -8.45
C GLU A 17 12.24 3.69 -7.51
N THR A 18 11.73 4.87 -7.86
CA THR A 18 11.78 6.07 -7.02
C THR A 18 11.03 5.89 -5.70
N LEU A 19 9.91 5.15 -5.70
CA LEU A 19 9.17 4.82 -4.47
C LEU A 19 10.10 4.10 -3.48
N SER A 20 10.81 3.07 -3.95
CA SER A 20 11.72 2.31 -3.09
C SER A 20 12.87 3.15 -2.52
N LYS A 21 13.38 4.12 -3.28
CA LYS A 21 14.42 5.03 -2.80
C LYS A 21 13.89 5.95 -1.70
N ILE A 22 12.69 6.52 -1.90
CA ILE A 22 12.06 7.41 -0.93
C ILE A 22 11.72 6.65 0.35
N LEU A 23 11.05 5.50 0.26
CA LEU A 23 10.70 4.70 1.44
C LEU A 23 11.94 4.23 2.21
N ARG A 24 13.05 3.91 1.51
CA ARG A 24 14.32 3.58 2.17
C ARG A 24 14.91 4.77 2.92
N TYR A 25 14.84 5.97 2.35
CA TYR A 25 15.29 7.19 3.01
C TYR A 25 14.45 7.48 4.27
N GLU A 26 13.12 7.38 4.16
CA GLU A 26 12.19 7.70 5.24
C GLU A 26 12.18 6.67 6.38
N PHE A 27 12.27 5.38 6.08
CA PHE A 27 12.08 4.30 7.07
C PHE A 27 13.34 3.50 7.40
N GLY A 28 14.46 3.78 6.70
CA GLY A 28 15.77 3.20 6.97
C GLY A 28 15.74 1.68 7.07
N VAL A 29 16.25 1.15 8.19
CA VAL A 29 16.36 -0.31 8.46
C VAL A 29 15.00 -1.02 8.56
N ARG A 30 13.91 -0.28 8.80
CA ARG A 30 12.55 -0.86 8.86
C ARG A 30 12.02 -1.21 7.47
N TYR A 31 12.65 -0.70 6.40
CA TYR A 31 12.24 -0.91 5.02
C TYR A 31 13.24 -1.78 4.24
N GLN A 32 12.79 -2.94 3.77
CA GLN A 32 13.61 -3.88 3.02
C GLN A 32 12.98 -4.19 1.65
N VAL A 33 13.81 -4.31 0.62
CA VAL A 33 13.37 -4.56 -0.76
C VAL A 33 13.89 -5.92 -1.22
N PHE A 34 13.01 -6.74 -1.77
CA PHE A 34 13.32 -8.07 -2.30
C PHE A 34 12.95 -8.14 -3.77
N SER A 35 13.92 -8.47 -4.62
CA SER A 35 13.65 -8.73 -6.05
C SER A 35 13.33 -10.20 -6.34
N LYS A 36 13.78 -11.12 -5.47
CA LYS A 36 13.57 -12.56 -5.57
C LYS A 36 12.57 -13.04 -4.54
N LEU A 37 11.64 -13.89 -4.95
CA LEU A 37 10.55 -14.33 -4.10
C LEU A 37 11.05 -15.22 -2.96
N LYS A 38 12.03 -16.09 -3.25
CA LYS A 38 12.71 -16.90 -2.24
C LYS A 38 13.22 -16.08 -1.05
N ASN A 39 13.92 -14.96 -1.31
CA ASN A 39 14.47 -14.14 -0.23
C ASN A 39 13.37 -13.48 0.61
N LEU A 40 12.27 -13.07 -0.03
CA LEU A 40 11.11 -12.57 0.69
C LEU A 40 10.52 -13.68 1.58
N TYR A 41 10.37 -14.89 1.05
CA TYR A 41 9.84 -16.03 1.81
C TYR A 41 10.74 -16.43 2.98
N ASP A 42 12.05 -16.44 2.79
CA ASP A 42 13.00 -16.72 3.86
C ASP A 42 12.85 -15.70 5.01
N GLU A 43 12.67 -14.40 4.68
CA GLU A 43 12.39 -13.34 5.66
C GLU A 43 10.99 -13.49 6.30
N LEU A 44 9.96 -13.81 5.51
CA LEU A 44 8.59 -13.99 6.02
C LEU A 44 8.44 -15.26 6.87
N CYS A 45 9.30 -16.27 6.69
CA CYS A 45 9.38 -17.46 7.53
C CYS A 45 10.16 -17.22 8.82
N SER A 46 11.20 -16.37 8.76
CA SER A 46 12.06 -16.09 9.92
C SER A 46 11.44 -15.11 10.90
N ARG A 47 10.53 -14.24 10.43
CA ARG A 47 9.78 -13.31 11.30
C ARG A 47 8.84 -14.07 12.22
N ASN A 48 8.71 -13.62 13.47
CA ASN A 48 7.76 -14.18 14.44
C ASN A 48 6.31 -13.76 14.14
N GLN A 49 5.82 -13.93 12.90
CA GLN A 49 4.44 -13.65 12.46
C GLN A 49 3.90 -12.26 12.91
N SER A 50 4.72 -11.23 12.73
CA SER A 50 4.40 -9.84 13.07
C SER A 50 3.42 -9.18 12.10
N SER A 51 2.79 -8.09 12.56
CA SER A 51 1.83 -7.33 11.76
C SER A 51 2.51 -6.40 10.77
N ASP A 52 3.30 -6.96 9.86
CA ASP A 52 4.15 -6.23 8.94
C ASP A 52 3.36 -5.65 7.75
N ILE A 53 3.94 -4.63 7.14
CA ILE A 53 3.45 -4.04 5.90
C ILE A 53 4.17 -4.72 4.75
N ILE A 54 3.43 -5.38 3.87
CA ILE A 54 3.96 -6.00 2.66
C ILE A 54 3.50 -5.19 1.46
N LEU A 55 4.44 -4.55 0.79
CA LEU A 55 4.24 -3.86 -0.46
C LEU A 55 4.60 -4.81 -1.59
N ILE A 56 3.79 -4.86 -2.64
CA ILE A 56 4.07 -5.68 -3.81
C ILE A 56 3.93 -4.81 -5.05
N THR A 57 5.03 -4.60 -5.78
CA THR A 57 5.02 -3.93 -7.07
C THR A 57 5.43 -4.94 -8.12
N ALA A 58 4.45 -5.54 -8.80
CA ALA A 58 4.69 -6.65 -9.72
C ALA A 58 3.55 -6.79 -10.73
N HIS A 59 3.77 -7.52 -11.82
CA HIS A 59 2.67 -7.95 -12.68
C HIS A 59 1.84 -9.02 -11.99
N GLY A 60 0.56 -9.11 -12.34
CA GLY A 60 -0.34 -10.07 -11.72
C GLY A 60 -1.52 -10.43 -12.61
N THR A 61 -2.26 -11.43 -12.15
CA THR A 61 -3.54 -11.88 -12.67
C THR A 61 -4.47 -12.14 -11.50
N GLU A 62 -5.71 -12.55 -11.80
CA GLU A 62 -6.68 -12.98 -10.78
C GLU A 62 -6.17 -14.08 -9.85
N ASN A 63 -5.19 -14.89 -10.28
CA ASN A 63 -4.76 -16.10 -9.56
C ASN A 63 -3.33 -16.03 -9.03
N CYS A 64 -2.52 -15.07 -9.48
CA CYS A 64 -1.13 -14.99 -9.07
C CYS A 64 -0.52 -13.59 -9.23
N ILE A 65 0.57 -13.36 -8.50
CA ILE A 65 1.50 -12.24 -8.74
C ILE A 65 2.81 -12.83 -9.22
N TYR A 66 3.33 -12.31 -10.34
CA TYR A 66 4.56 -12.79 -10.96
C TYR A 66 5.81 -12.21 -10.28
N GLY A 67 6.78 -13.08 -10.00
CA GLY A 67 8.13 -12.72 -9.61
C GLY A 67 9.10 -12.67 -10.79
N GLU A 68 10.40 -12.75 -10.49
CA GLU A 68 11.42 -12.96 -11.51
C GLU A 68 11.38 -14.41 -12.02
N GLY A 69 11.41 -14.59 -13.33
CA GLY A 69 11.60 -15.91 -13.93
C GLY A 69 13.07 -16.31 -13.84
N ILE A 70 13.35 -17.46 -13.23
CA ILE A 70 14.69 -18.06 -13.20
C ILE A 70 14.63 -19.29 -14.10
N HIS A 71 15.42 -19.31 -15.18
CA HIS A 71 15.53 -20.45 -16.10
C HIS A 71 14.23 -20.91 -16.78
N GLY A 72 13.25 -20.01 -16.96
CA GLY A 72 11.99 -20.29 -17.65
C GLY A 72 10.82 -20.65 -16.73
N ASP A 73 11.09 -20.94 -15.46
CA ASP A 73 10.06 -21.07 -14.43
C ASP A 73 9.84 -19.72 -13.75
N GLU A 74 8.65 -19.16 -13.93
CA GLU A 74 8.23 -17.95 -13.24
C GLU A 74 7.85 -18.27 -11.79
N GLU A 75 8.62 -17.74 -10.83
CA GLU A 75 8.19 -17.72 -9.42
C GLU A 75 6.90 -16.91 -9.30
N LYS A 76 5.92 -17.42 -8.54
CA LYS A 76 4.60 -16.78 -8.41
C LYS A 76 4.15 -16.78 -6.96
N ILE A 77 3.61 -15.65 -6.50
CA ILE A 77 2.77 -15.63 -5.30
C ILE A 77 1.40 -16.15 -5.72
N THR A 78 0.99 -17.28 -5.16
CA THR A 78 -0.29 -17.94 -5.41
C THR A 78 -1.04 -18.07 -4.09
N LEU A 79 -2.28 -18.55 -4.15
CA LEU A 79 -3.01 -18.84 -2.92
C LEU A 79 -2.27 -19.85 -2.02
N GLU A 80 -1.59 -20.84 -2.60
CA GLU A 80 -0.95 -21.93 -1.85
C GLU A 80 0.20 -21.43 -0.96
N ASN A 81 0.99 -20.48 -1.46
CA ASN A 81 2.12 -19.91 -0.70
C ASN A 81 1.78 -18.62 0.05
N SER A 82 0.57 -18.08 -0.12
CA SER A 82 0.16 -16.85 0.55
C SER A 82 -0.04 -16.97 2.06
N HIS A 83 -0.01 -18.18 2.63
CA HIS A 83 0.03 -18.39 4.09
C HIS A 83 1.23 -17.72 4.76
N LEU A 84 2.33 -17.47 4.03
CA LEU A 84 3.51 -16.74 4.54
C LEU A 84 3.21 -15.25 4.83
N PHE A 85 2.14 -14.71 4.24
CA PHE A 85 1.68 -13.34 4.43
C PHE A 85 0.70 -13.22 5.61
N SER A 86 0.49 -14.32 6.37
CA SER A 86 -0.39 -14.32 7.54
C SER A 86 -0.04 -13.16 8.48
N ASN A 87 -1.07 -12.57 9.06
CA ASN A 87 -0.99 -11.43 9.97
C ASN A 87 -0.47 -10.13 9.35
N SER A 88 -0.27 -10.03 8.05
CA SER A 88 0.24 -8.82 7.42
C SER A 88 -0.86 -7.96 6.82
N PHE A 89 -0.55 -6.68 6.67
CA PHE A 89 -1.19 -5.82 5.68
C PHE A 89 -0.48 -5.99 4.35
N VAL A 90 -1.23 -6.17 3.27
CA VAL A 90 -0.68 -6.31 1.92
C VAL A 90 -1.24 -5.21 1.03
N PHE A 91 -0.37 -4.39 0.45
CA PHE A 91 -0.73 -3.49 -0.65
C PHE A 91 -0.03 -3.94 -1.93
N ALA A 92 -0.82 -4.46 -2.87
CA ALA A 92 -0.35 -4.92 -4.16
C ALA A 92 -0.65 -3.89 -5.25
N PHE A 93 0.40 -3.19 -5.67
CA PHE A 93 0.43 -2.51 -6.96
C PHE A 93 0.63 -3.53 -8.07
N SER A 94 -0.44 -4.27 -8.36
CA SER A 94 -0.45 -5.36 -9.32
C SER A 94 -1.82 -5.47 -9.99
N CYS A 95 -1.82 -5.73 -11.30
CA CYS A 95 -3.03 -5.80 -12.10
C CYS A 95 -3.89 -7.00 -11.69
N SER A 96 -5.20 -6.79 -11.60
CA SER A 96 -6.21 -7.85 -11.49
C SER A 96 -6.07 -8.79 -10.28
N THR A 97 -5.36 -8.41 -9.22
CA THR A 97 -5.07 -9.29 -8.08
C THR A 97 -6.04 -9.16 -6.90
N ALA A 98 -7.05 -8.28 -6.99
CA ALA A 98 -8.07 -8.11 -5.94
C ALA A 98 -8.70 -9.44 -5.50
N LYS A 99 -9.06 -10.30 -6.46
CA LYS A 99 -9.67 -11.61 -6.20
C LYS A 99 -8.73 -12.57 -5.45
N LEU A 100 -7.45 -12.63 -5.85
CA LEU A 100 -6.43 -13.35 -5.10
C LEU A 100 -6.34 -12.81 -3.67
N GLY A 101 -6.29 -11.47 -3.53
CA GLY A 101 -6.24 -10.79 -2.24
C GLY A 101 -7.39 -11.15 -1.30
N GLN A 102 -8.61 -11.19 -1.80
CA GLN A 102 -9.77 -11.68 -1.05
C GLN A 102 -9.55 -13.10 -0.53
N GLN A 103 -9.08 -14.01 -1.40
CA GLN A 103 -8.80 -15.39 -1.00
C GLN A 103 -7.66 -15.49 0.03
N MET A 104 -6.64 -14.63 -0.06
CA MET A 104 -5.55 -14.57 0.93
C MET A 104 -6.06 -14.15 2.31
N VAL A 105 -6.98 -13.19 2.36
CA VAL A 105 -7.64 -12.78 3.62
C VAL A 105 -8.48 -13.93 4.17
N ASP A 106 -9.37 -14.49 3.34
CA ASP A 106 -10.36 -15.49 3.78
C ASP A 106 -9.71 -16.82 4.21
N LYS A 107 -8.63 -17.25 3.56
CA LYS A 107 -8.05 -18.59 3.74
C LYS A 107 -6.72 -18.60 4.48
N ASN A 108 -5.93 -17.53 4.35
CA ASN A 108 -4.53 -17.51 4.78
C ASN A 108 -4.23 -16.42 5.82
N LYS A 109 -5.28 -15.84 6.40
CA LYS A 109 -5.20 -14.94 7.57
C LYS A 109 -4.34 -13.69 7.29
N VAL A 110 -4.30 -13.23 6.03
CA VAL A 110 -3.85 -11.87 5.74
C VAL A 110 -4.84 -10.91 6.42
N ILE A 111 -4.35 -9.94 7.18
CA ILE A 111 -5.21 -9.03 7.96
C ILE A 111 -6.01 -8.15 7.02
N THR A 112 -5.31 -7.56 6.05
CA THR A 112 -5.88 -6.63 5.09
C THR A 112 -5.16 -6.78 3.77
N TYR A 113 -5.91 -6.76 2.68
CA TYR A 113 -5.36 -6.71 1.33
C TYR A 113 -5.96 -5.54 0.56
N ILE A 114 -5.09 -4.76 -0.09
CA ILE A 114 -5.47 -3.73 -1.06
C ILE A 114 -4.82 -4.08 -2.39
N GLY A 115 -5.61 -4.09 -3.47
CA GLY A 115 -5.10 -4.30 -4.82
C GLY A 115 -6.10 -3.85 -5.87
N PHE A 116 -5.87 -4.25 -7.12
CA PHE A 116 -6.67 -3.80 -8.26
C PHE A 116 -7.52 -4.93 -8.83
N ASN A 117 -8.79 -4.66 -9.15
CA ASN A 117 -9.70 -5.66 -9.73
C ASN A 117 -9.53 -5.85 -11.25
N LYS A 118 -8.78 -4.97 -11.91
CA LYS A 118 -8.53 -4.98 -13.36
C LYS A 118 -7.10 -4.57 -13.67
N ASP A 119 -6.75 -4.61 -14.95
CA ASP A 119 -5.53 -4.02 -15.48
C ASP A 119 -5.48 -2.52 -15.16
N ILE A 120 -4.36 -2.07 -14.61
CA ILE A 120 -4.13 -0.66 -14.29
C ILE A 120 -3.79 0.06 -15.62
N PRO A 121 -4.65 0.97 -16.13
CA PRO A 121 -4.47 1.61 -17.44
C PRO A 121 -3.36 2.67 -17.47
N LEU A 122 -2.12 2.32 -17.13
CA LEU A 122 -0.95 3.21 -17.13
C LEU A 122 -0.30 3.37 -18.51
N ALA A 123 -0.98 2.91 -19.56
CA ALA A 123 -0.54 2.98 -20.94
C ALA A 123 -1.71 3.41 -21.84
N VAL A 124 -1.52 4.53 -22.52
CA VAL A 124 -2.43 5.02 -23.55
C VAL A 124 -2.25 4.12 -24.78
N LYS A 125 -3.28 3.35 -25.14
CA LYS A 125 -3.25 2.47 -26.32
C LYS A 125 -3.12 3.31 -27.60
N GLN A 126 -2.29 2.83 -28.53
CA GLN A 126 -1.83 3.53 -29.74
C GLN A 126 -2.90 4.44 -30.38
N GLN A 127 -2.65 5.75 -30.30
CA GLN A 127 -3.22 6.71 -31.23
C GLN A 127 -2.17 7.03 -32.31
N LYS A 128 -2.62 7.61 -33.43
CA LYS A 128 -1.85 7.98 -34.64
C LYS A 128 -0.60 8.87 -34.42
N SER A 129 -0.18 9.13 -33.17
CA SER A 129 1.03 9.90 -32.79
C SER A 129 1.78 9.21 -31.65
N PRO A 130 2.84 8.44 -31.94
CA PRO A 130 3.64 7.72 -30.94
C PRO A 130 4.34 8.64 -29.93
N GLU A 131 4.81 9.82 -30.38
CA GLU A 131 5.45 10.81 -29.53
C GLU A 131 4.48 11.34 -28.46
N PHE A 132 3.24 11.65 -28.87
CA PHE A 132 2.18 12.10 -27.95
C PHE A 132 1.86 11.06 -26.87
N VAL A 133 1.75 9.78 -27.28
CA VAL A 133 1.46 8.65 -26.38
C VAL A 133 2.58 8.46 -25.35
N ASN A 134 3.84 8.56 -25.78
CA ASN A 134 4.98 8.38 -24.88
C ASN A 134 5.04 9.45 -23.80
N GLU A 135 4.83 10.72 -24.15
CA GLU A 135 4.84 11.82 -23.18
C GLU A 135 3.67 11.73 -22.19
N LEU A 136 2.48 11.36 -22.67
CA LEU A 136 1.32 11.14 -21.78
C LEU A 136 1.53 9.95 -20.83
N ASN A 137 2.19 8.88 -21.30
CA ASN A 137 2.54 7.74 -20.45
C ASN A 137 3.56 8.10 -19.37
N LYS A 138 4.57 8.94 -19.68
CA LYS A 138 5.51 9.46 -18.69
C LYS A 138 4.77 10.25 -17.60
N LEU A 139 3.92 11.17 -18.02
CA LEU A 139 3.12 12.00 -17.13
C LEU A 139 2.23 11.16 -16.21
N LEU A 140 1.51 10.19 -16.77
CA LEU A 140 0.70 9.25 -15.99
C LEU A 140 1.55 8.54 -14.93
N LYS A 141 2.63 7.88 -15.34
CA LYS A 141 3.51 7.14 -14.44
C LYS A 141 4.04 8.02 -13.30
N GLU A 142 4.42 9.25 -13.60
CA GLU A 142 4.91 10.20 -12.60
C GLU A 142 3.80 10.62 -11.61
N ILE A 143 2.59 10.93 -12.10
CA ILE A 143 1.42 11.21 -11.25
C ILE A 143 1.15 10.04 -10.30
N TYR A 144 1.16 8.80 -10.82
CA TYR A 144 0.95 7.59 -10.00
C TYR A 144 2.04 7.41 -8.96
N THR A 145 3.32 7.50 -9.36
CA THR A 145 4.45 7.36 -8.44
C THR A 145 4.35 8.37 -7.31
N GLN A 146 4.08 9.64 -7.63
CA GLN A 146 3.94 10.67 -6.60
C GLN A 146 2.72 10.43 -5.69
N ALA A 147 1.57 10.04 -6.24
CA ALA A 147 0.36 9.78 -5.47
C ALA A 147 0.56 8.62 -4.48
N VAL A 148 1.07 7.49 -4.98
CA VAL A 148 1.33 6.29 -4.17
C VAL A 148 2.38 6.58 -3.09
N THR A 149 3.46 7.26 -3.45
CA THR A 149 4.53 7.60 -2.50
C THR A 149 4.01 8.48 -1.36
N ARG A 150 3.29 9.57 -1.69
CA ARG A 150 2.75 10.49 -0.67
C ARG A 150 1.70 9.80 0.20
N ALA A 151 0.81 9.02 -0.40
CA ALA A 151 -0.22 8.31 0.35
C ALA A 151 0.37 7.25 1.29
N LEU A 152 1.39 6.49 0.86
CA LEU A 152 2.07 5.51 1.71
C LEU A 152 2.84 6.17 2.85
N ASP A 153 3.55 7.26 2.57
CA ASP A 153 4.29 8.02 3.60
C ASP A 153 3.35 8.51 4.71
N GLU A 154 2.24 9.15 4.32
CA GLU A 154 1.22 9.62 5.26
C GLU A 154 0.51 8.48 5.99
N PHE A 155 0.17 7.40 5.29
CA PHE A 155 -0.45 6.21 5.90
C PHE A 155 0.42 5.66 7.03
N ILE A 156 1.72 5.53 6.80
CA ILE A 156 2.66 4.95 7.77
C ILE A 156 2.98 5.92 8.91
N LYS A 157 3.34 7.18 8.59
CA LYS A 157 3.75 8.17 9.60
C LYS A 157 2.60 8.66 10.48
N ASN A 158 1.41 8.79 9.91
CA ASN A 158 0.22 9.24 10.64
C ASN A 158 -0.62 8.07 11.15
N GLY A 159 -0.24 6.83 10.83
CA GLY A 159 -0.99 5.64 11.21
C GLY A 159 -2.42 5.76 10.77
N LEU A 160 -2.65 6.01 9.47
CA LEU A 160 -4.00 6.03 8.92
C LEU A 160 -4.56 4.60 8.87
N THR A 161 -5.88 4.44 8.87
CA THR A 161 -6.51 3.13 8.65
C THR A 161 -6.37 2.73 7.18
N ALA A 162 -6.53 1.45 6.87
CA ALA A 162 -6.51 0.96 5.49
C ALA A 162 -7.59 1.64 4.63
N LEU A 163 -8.78 1.90 5.18
CA LEU A 163 -9.83 2.64 4.50
C LEU A 163 -9.43 4.11 4.25
N GLU A 164 -8.83 4.78 5.24
CA GLU A 164 -8.31 6.13 5.07
C GLU A 164 -7.19 6.17 4.02
N PHE A 165 -6.33 5.15 3.95
CA PHE A 165 -5.28 5.03 2.94
C PHE A 165 -5.84 4.91 1.52
N VAL A 166 -6.86 4.07 1.29
CA VAL A 166 -7.51 3.96 -0.03
C VAL A 166 -8.08 5.32 -0.46
N ARG A 167 -8.81 5.99 0.45
CA ARG A 167 -9.39 7.32 0.19
C ARG A 167 -8.30 8.37 -0.07
N LEU A 168 -7.21 8.32 0.69
CA LEU A 168 -6.07 9.22 0.52
C LEU A 168 -5.39 9.00 -0.82
N LEU A 169 -5.18 7.75 -1.24
CA LEU A 169 -4.59 7.43 -2.54
C LEU A 169 -5.44 7.98 -3.68
N GLN A 170 -6.75 7.75 -3.66
CA GLN A 170 -7.69 8.30 -4.65
C GLN A 170 -7.64 9.85 -4.68
N LYS A 171 -7.62 10.47 -3.49
CA LYS A 171 -7.50 11.93 -3.36
C LYS A 171 -6.17 12.45 -3.94
N ARG A 172 -5.04 11.82 -3.61
CA ARG A 172 -3.70 12.23 -4.08
C ARG A 172 -3.57 12.08 -5.60
N LEU A 173 -4.16 11.04 -6.19
CA LEU A 173 -4.21 10.89 -7.65
C LEU A 173 -4.90 12.09 -8.31
N LEU A 174 -6.06 12.50 -7.78
CA LEU A 174 -6.81 13.64 -8.31
C LEU A 174 -6.06 14.97 -8.11
N GLU A 175 -5.53 15.21 -6.91
CA GLU A 175 -4.82 16.45 -6.59
C GLU A 175 -3.58 16.66 -7.46
N ILE A 176 -2.78 15.61 -7.67
CA ILE A 176 -1.56 15.70 -8.48
C ILE A 176 -1.91 15.88 -9.96
N TYR A 177 -3.02 15.30 -10.43
CA TYR A 177 -3.54 15.59 -11.75
C TYR A 177 -3.98 17.04 -11.92
N VAL A 178 -4.80 17.57 -11.00
CA VAL A 178 -5.26 18.96 -11.04
C VAL A 178 -4.06 19.90 -11.05
N HIS A 179 -3.04 19.59 -10.25
CA HIS A 179 -1.78 20.30 -10.29
C HIS A 179 -1.12 20.23 -11.67
N ALA A 180 -0.93 19.03 -12.23
CA ALA A 180 -0.27 18.84 -13.52
C ALA A 180 -0.96 19.62 -14.66
N ILE A 181 -2.29 19.61 -14.73
CA ILE A 181 -3.03 20.36 -15.77
C ILE A 181 -3.07 21.87 -15.53
N SER A 182 -2.70 22.35 -14.33
CA SER A 182 -2.62 23.78 -14.01
C SER A 182 -1.26 24.40 -14.29
N LEU A 183 -0.25 23.59 -14.63
CA LEU A 183 1.11 24.06 -14.86
C LEU A 183 1.27 24.76 -16.20
N GLU A 184 2.04 25.85 -16.21
CA GLU A 184 2.51 26.43 -17.46
C GLU A 184 3.39 25.43 -18.24
N PRO A 185 3.38 25.46 -19.59
CA PRO A 185 4.12 24.52 -20.44
C PRO A 185 5.59 24.30 -20.04
N GLN A 186 6.29 25.36 -19.62
CA GLN A 186 7.69 25.29 -19.20
C GLN A 186 7.86 24.50 -17.91
N LYS A 187 6.96 24.68 -16.93
CA LYS A 187 6.97 23.93 -15.66
C LYS A 187 6.54 22.48 -15.87
N LEU A 188 5.56 22.24 -16.75
CA LEU A 188 5.15 20.90 -17.12
C LEU A 188 6.32 20.13 -17.76
N ALA A 189 7.04 20.76 -18.69
CA ALA A 189 8.21 20.18 -19.35
C ALA A 189 9.32 19.80 -18.36
N THR A 190 9.63 20.68 -17.40
CA THR A 190 10.70 20.43 -16.42
C THR A 190 10.30 19.44 -15.34
N GLN A 191 9.11 19.56 -14.75
CA GLN A 191 8.69 18.71 -13.64
C GLN A 191 8.37 17.27 -14.07
N PHE A 192 7.80 17.09 -15.26
CA PHE A 192 7.37 15.77 -15.76
C PHE A 192 8.27 15.22 -16.87
N SER A 193 9.41 15.89 -17.14
CA SER A 193 10.35 15.51 -18.20
C SER A 193 9.69 15.34 -19.57
N ILE A 194 8.76 16.25 -19.88
CA ILE A 194 8.04 16.31 -21.15
C ILE A 194 8.79 17.22 -22.12
N SER A 195 8.83 16.86 -23.41
CA SER A 195 9.49 17.70 -24.40
C SER A 195 8.83 19.10 -24.46
N HIS A 196 9.63 20.17 -24.57
CA HIS A 196 9.12 21.53 -24.69
C HIS A 196 8.17 21.69 -25.89
N ARG A 197 8.46 21.03 -27.01
CA ARG A 197 7.59 21.03 -28.21
C ARG A 197 6.21 20.46 -27.88
N THR A 198 6.17 19.37 -27.13
CA THR A 198 4.93 18.71 -26.73
C THR A 198 4.16 19.54 -25.70
N ALA A 199 4.85 20.08 -24.69
CA ALA A 199 4.23 20.88 -23.64
C ALA A 199 3.58 22.17 -24.16
N ASN A 200 4.15 22.79 -25.21
CA ASN A 200 3.59 23.99 -25.85
C ASN A 200 2.49 23.68 -26.88
N ASN A 201 2.11 22.41 -27.07
CA ASN A 201 1.08 22.04 -28.05
C ASN A 201 -0.31 22.03 -27.39
N GLU A 202 -1.21 22.93 -27.81
CA GLU A 202 -2.57 23.01 -27.28
C GLU A 202 -3.39 21.72 -27.45
N THR A 203 -3.20 21.01 -28.58
CA THR A 203 -3.85 19.72 -28.81
C THR A 203 -3.32 18.67 -27.82
N PHE A 204 -2.04 18.77 -27.43
CA PHE A 204 -1.51 17.89 -26.40
C PHE A 204 -2.21 18.16 -25.07
N TYR A 205 -2.35 19.43 -24.70
CA TYR A 205 -2.95 19.85 -23.43
C TYR A 205 -4.41 19.44 -23.28
N MET A 206 -5.23 19.60 -24.33
CA MET A 206 -6.63 19.15 -24.34
C MET A 206 -6.77 17.64 -24.23
N ARG A 207 -5.92 16.88 -24.94
CA ARG A 207 -5.94 15.42 -24.85
C ARG A 207 -5.44 14.93 -23.50
N MET A 208 -4.42 15.57 -22.96
CA MET A 208 -3.89 15.32 -21.63
C MET A 208 -4.99 15.44 -20.58
N SER A 209 -5.73 16.56 -20.54
CA SER A 209 -6.76 16.77 -19.51
C SER A 209 -7.83 15.68 -19.51
N THR A 210 -8.28 15.25 -20.69
CA THR A 210 -9.32 14.23 -20.86
C THR A 210 -8.79 12.82 -20.56
N HIS A 211 -7.64 12.45 -21.13
CA HIS A 211 -7.08 11.11 -20.95
C HIS A 211 -6.60 10.88 -19.53
N LEU A 212 -5.97 11.87 -18.89
CA LEU A 212 -5.52 11.73 -17.50
C LEU A 212 -6.71 11.56 -16.55
N LEU A 213 -7.75 12.39 -16.68
CA LEU A 213 -8.93 12.30 -15.81
C LEU A 213 -9.63 10.95 -15.96
N ALA A 214 -9.84 10.49 -17.20
CA ALA A 214 -10.44 9.19 -17.46
C ALA A 214 -9.60 8.05 -16.84
N THR A 215 -8.27 8.14 -16.96
CA THR A 215 -7.34 7.14 -16.41
C THR A 215 -7.34 7.14 -14.88
N ILE A 216 -7.35 8.32 -14.25
CA ILE A 216 -7.35 8.46 -12.80
C ILE A 216 -8.66 7.98 -12.19
N ASN A 217 -9.80 8.33 -12.81
CA ASN A 217 -11.10 7.84 -12.39
C ASN A 217 -11.17 6.31 -12.53
N ALA A 218 -10.66 5.77 -13.63
CA ALA A 218 -10.58 4.33 -13.84
C ALA A 218 -9.76 3.65 -12.74
N VAL A 219 -8.51 4.08 -12.51
CA VAL A 219 -7.66 3.45 -11.48
C VAL A 219 -8.26 3.61 -10.08
N SER A 220 -8.80 4.79 -9.75
CA SER A 220 -9.41 5.03 -8.45
C SER A 220 -10.58 4.09 -8.17
N SER A 221 -11.39 3.79 -9.20
CA SER A 221 -12.53 2.87 -9.10
C SER A 221 -12.15 1.38 -9.07
N MET A 222 -10.90 1.05 -9.41
CA MET A 222 -10.41 -0.33 -9.46
C MET A 222 -9.75 -0.79 -8.17
N ILE A 223 -9.48 0.12 -7.22
CA ILE A 223 -8.86 -0.19 -5.93
C ILE A 223 -9.89 -0.90 -5.05
N GLU A 224 -9.60 -2.15 -4.70
CA GLU A 224 -10.40 -2.96 -3.80
C GLU A 224 -9.69 -3.12 -2.45
N LEU A 225 -10.49 -3.21 -1.39
CA LEU A 225 -10.04 -3.40 -0.01
C LEU A 225 -10.77 -4.60 0.60
N TYR A 226 -10.01 -5.61 1.03
CA TYR A 226 -10.51 -6.80 1.72
C TYR A 226 -9.89 -6.92 3.12
N GLY A 227 -10.62 -7.58 4.03
CA GLY A 227 -10.20 -7.80 5.41
C GLY A 227 -10.47 -6.63 6.35
N GLU A 228 -9.57 -6.41 7.29
CA GLU A 228 -9.68 -5.41 8.36
C GLU A 228 -9.51 -3.98 7.79
N ARG A 229 -10.62 -3.29 7.54
CA ARG A 229 -10.61 -1.89 7.07
C ARG A 229 -9.95 -0.94 8.06
N GLY A 230 -10.01 -1.27 9.35
CA GLY A 230 -9.39 -0.56 10.46
C GLY A 230 -7.90 -0.88 10.66
N PHE A 231 -7.26 -1.67 9.79
CA PHE A 231 -5.82 -1.90 9.92
C PHE A 231 -5.07 -0.57 9.93
N MET A 232 -4.23 -0.41 10.94
CA MET A 232 -3.42 0.78 11.19
C MET A 232 -1.96 0.37 11.37
N PRO A 233 -1.01 0.99 10.65
CA PRO A 233 0.40 0.72 10.83
C PRO A 233 0.88 1.38 12.12
N LEU A 234 1.70 0.65 12.87
CA LEU A 234 2.28 1.07 14.15
C LEU A 234 3.79 1.37 14.02
N VAL A 235 4.29 1.50 12.78
CA VAL A 235 5.72 1.67 12.50
C VAL A 235 6.34 2.85 13.26
N CYS A 236 5.61 3.97 13.36
CA CYS A 236 6.08 5.22 13.95
C CYS A 236 5.43 5.55 15.31
N ILE A 237 4.78 4.58 15.98
CA ILE A 237 4.05 4.86 17.24
C ILE A 237 4.95 5.46 18.32
N ASN A 238 6.21 5.03 18.40
CA ASN A 238 7.18 5.52 19.38
C ASN A 238 7.64 6.96 19.12
N GLU A 239 7.34 7.51 17.94
CA GLU A 239 7.70 8.87 17.53
C GLU A 239 6.53 9.84 17.76
N TRP A 240 5.37 9.34 18.21
CA TRP A 240 4.17 10.16 18.44
C TRP A 240 4.17 10.75 19.85
N ASP A 241 3.72 12.00 19.96
CA ASP A 241 3.45 12.63 21.24
C ASP A 241 2.11 12.15 21.84
N THR A 242 1.93 12.43 23.13
CA THR A 242 0.71 12.08 23.87
C THR A 242 -0.56 12.62 23.21
N LYS A 243 -0.50 13.83 22.63
CA LYS A 243 -1.66 14.47 21.99
C LYS A 243 -2.11 13.68 20.77
N LYS A 244 -1.17 13.30 19.90
CA LYS A 244 -1.42 12.50 18.70
C LYS A 244 -1.94 11.11 19.05
N ILE A 245 -1.41 10.48 20.10
CA ILE A 245 -1.90 9.19 20.60
C ILE A 245 -3.36 9.29 21.07
N ILE A 246 -3.70 10.31 21.87
CA ILE A 246 -5.08 10.54 22.35
C ILE A 246 -6.03 10.86 21.20
N GLU A 247 -5.64 11.74 20.28
CA GLU A 247 -6.43 12.03 19.07
C GLU A 247 -6.73 10.75 18.30
N ARG A 248 -5.73 9.86 18.17
CA ARG A 248 -5.92 8.62 17.45
C ARG A 248 -6.83 7.65 18.18
N LEU A 249 -6.70 7.50 19.50
CA LEU A 249 -7.60 6.71 20.32
C LEU A 249 -9.06 7.15 20.14
N ASN A 250 -9.34 8.45 20.24
CA ASN A 250 -10.69 8.98 20.08
C ASN A 250 -11.29 8.62 18.71
N ARG A 251 -10.51 8.76 17.63
CA ARG A 251 -10.97 8.42 16.26
C ARG A 251 -11.24 6.92 16.09
N LEU A 252 -10.45 6.06 16.74
CA LEU A 252 -10.66 4.61 16.71
C LEU A 252 -11.89 4.21 17.54
N GLU A 253 -12.13 4.87 18.67
CA GLU A 253 -13.35 4.67 19.48
C GLU A 253 -14.62 5.02 18.70
N ASP A 254 -14.61 6.14 17.95
CA ASP A 254 -15.72 6.52 17.08
C ASP A 254 -15.94 5.47 15.98
N THR A 255 -14.85 4.96 15.38
CA THR A 255 -14.93 3.91 14.34
C THR A 255 -15.57 2.62 14.87
N ILE A 256 -15.21 2.18 16.08
CA ILE A 256 -15.78 0.96 16.70
C ILE A 256 -17.28 1.13 16.95
N ARG A 257 -17.74 2.33 17.31
CA ARG A 257 -19.16 2.60 17.58
C ARG A 257 -20.00 2.52 16.32
N ASP A 258 -19.47 3.00 15.19
CA ASP A 258 -20.20 3.12 13.93
C ASP A 258 -20.11 1.86 13.05
N GLU A 259 -18.95 1.19 13.03
CA GLU A 259 -18.65 0.09 12.11
C GLU A 259 -18.32 -1.20 12.89
N TYR A 260 -19.33 -1.80 13.54
CA TYR A 260 -19.37 -3.15 14.15
C TYR A 260 -18.14 -3.61 14.99
N PRO A 261 -18.33 -4.15 16.22
CA PRO A 261 -17.24 -4.60 17.11
C PRO A 261 -16.47 -5.87 16.65
N ALA A 262 -16.56 -6.26 15.37
CA ALA A 262 -16.01 -7.50 14.81
C ALA A 262 -14.53 -7.40 14.35
N HIS A 263 -13.88 -6.27 14.61
CA HIS A 263 -12.52 -5.96 14.14
C HIS A 263 -11.46 -6.16 15.24
N PHE A 264 -10.87 -7.36 15.32
CA PHE A 264 -9.91 -7.68 16.38
C PHE A 264 -8.65 -6.79 16.30
N TYR A 265 -8.22 -6.44 15.09
CA TYR A 265 -6.98 -5.69 14.90
C TYR A 265 -7.07 -4.27 15.47
N ILE A 266 -8.24 -3.64 15.40
CA ILE A 266 -8.44 -2.30 15.96
C ILE A 266 -8.24 -2.32 17.47
N HIS A 267 -8.70 -3.37 18.16
CA HIS A 267 -8.48 -3.54 19.59
C HIS A 267 -7.01 -3.83 19.91
N TYR A 268 -6.32 -4.58 19.07
CA TYR A 268 -4.87 -4.73 19.17
C TYR A 268 -4.18 -3.36 19.10
N VAL A 269 -4.52 -2.54 18.10
CA VAL A 269 -3.97 -1.17 17.97
C VAL A 269 -4.25 -0.32 19.21
N MET A 270 -5.49 -0.30 19.70
CA MET A 270 -5.85 0.44 20.91
C MET A 270 -5.03 0.00 22.11
N SER A 271 -4.79 -1.31 22.27
CA SER A 271 -3.92 -1.81 23.34
C SER A 271 -2.49 -1.25 23.26
N GLN A 272 -1.91 -1.17 22.06
CA GLN A 272 -0.58 -0.60 21.87
C GLN A 272 -0.54 0.90 22.18
N LEU A 273 -1.59 1.64 21.80
CA LEU A 273 -1.72 3.06 22.10
C LEU A 273 -1.87 3.31 23.61
N TYR A 274 -2.71 2.55 24.32
CA TYR A 274 -2.82 2.66 25.78
C TYR A 274 -1.54 2.23 26.50
N CYS A 275 -0.83 1.22 25.98
CA CYS A 275 0.50 0.85 26.49
C CYS A 275 1.48 2.02 26.37
N ALA A 276 1.49 2.74 25.25
CA ALA A 276 2.31 3.94 25.06
C ALA A 276 1.94 5.07 26.05
N LEU A 277 0.67 5.16 26.45
CA LEU A 277 0.18 6.07 27.50
C LEU A 277 0.39 5.56 28.93
N LYS A 278 0.92 4.34 29.12
CA LYS A 278 1.04 3.65 30.41
C LYS A 278 -0.30 3.40 31.11
N ASP A 279 -1.40 3.32 30.36
CA ASP A 279 -2.72 2.94 30.86
C ASP A 279 -2.92 1.42 30.75
N ASN A 280 -2.43 0.71 31.77
CA ASN A 280 -2.50 -0.74 31.80
C ASN A 280 -3.94 -1.28 31.82
N THR A 281 -4.88 -0.55 32.44
CA THR A 281 -6.27 -1.00 32.58
C THR A 281 -6.94 -1.10 31.22
N ASN A 282 -6.88 -0.03 30.43
CA ASN A 282 -7.46 -0.04 29.09
C ASN A 282 -6.66 -0.89 28.11
N MET A 283 -5.32 -0.95 28.25
CA MET A 283 -4.49 -1.88 27.49
C MET A 283 -4.98 -3.33 27.64
N TYR A 284 -5.11 -3.83 28.88
CA TYR A 284 -5.55 -5.21 29.14
C TYR A 284 -7.00 -5.46 28.73
N LYS A 285 -7.89 -4.46 28.91
CA LYS A 285 -9.27 -4.53 28.42
C LYS A 285 -9.30 -4.86 26.92
N HIS A 286 -8.52 -4.15 26.12
CA HIS A 286 -8.48 -4.36 24.67
C HIS A 286 -7.75 -5.65 24.28
N LEU A 287 -6.66 -6.02 24.95
CA LEU A 287 -5.99 -7.31 24.72
C LEU A 287 -6.92 -8.50 24.96
N ARG A 288 -7.77 -8.45 25.99
CA ARG A 288 -8.74 -9.52 26.28
C ARG A 288 -9.79 -9.64 25.16
N ILE A 289 -10.17 -8.53 24.52
CA ILE A 289 -11.04 -8.58 23.35
C ILE A 289 -10.33 -9.26 22.18
N VAL A 290 -9.06 -8.93 21.94
CA VAL A 290 -8.23 -9.60 20.92
C VAL A 290 -8.13 -11.10 21.19
N GLU A 291 -7.86 -11.50 22.44
CA GLU A 291 -7.79 -12.90 22.85
C GLU A 291 -9.09 -13.65 22.57
N ASN A 292 -10.24 -13.06 22.90
CA ASN A 292 -11.54 -13.67 22.67
C ASN A 292 -11.89 -13.79 21.17
N MET A 293 -11.51 -12.81 20.36
CA MET A 293 -11.86 -12.75 18.94
C MET A 293 -10.89 -13.52 18.04
N ASN A 294 -9.59 -13.47 18.36
CA ASN A 294 -8.54 -14.14 17.61
C ASN A 294 -7.44 -14.68 18.55
N PRO A 295 -7.70 -15.82 19.23
CA PRO A 295 -6.78 -16.40 20.21
C PRO A 295 -5.43 -16.84 19.62
N GLU A 296 -5.39 -17.17 18.34
CA GLU A 296 -4.14 -17.53 17.65
C GLU A 296 -3.24 -16.31 17.48
N TYR A 297 -3.79 -15.20 16.97
CA TYR A 297 -3.07 -13.93 16.88
C TYR A 297 -2.61 -13.45 18.26
N TYR A 298 -3.46 -13.54 19.29
CA TYR A 298 -3.09 -13.18 20.66
C TYR A 298 -1.89 -14.02 21.18
N ARG A 299 -1.91 -15.35 20.98
CA ARG A 299 -0.78 -16.22 21.38
C ARG A 299 0.53 -15.86 20.68
N GLN A 300 0.46 -15.45 19.41
CA GLN A 300 1.63 -14.99 18.67
C GLN A 300 2.19 -13.70 19.28
N LEU A 301 1.33 -12.75 19.67
CA LEU A 301 1.75 -11.53 20.36
C LEU A 301 2.45 -11.81 21.70
N THR A 302 1.87 -12.69 22.54
CA THR A 302 2.44 -12.98 23.86
C THR A 302 3.80 -13.67 23.77
N ASN A 303 4.00 -14.53 22.75
CA ASN A 303 5.28 -15.18 22.50
C ASN A 303 6.38 -14.21 22.05
N GLN A 304 6.02 -13.04 21.51
CA GLN A 304 7.00 -11.99 21.19
C GLN A 304 7.41 -11.21 22.45
N MET A 305 6.47 -10.96 23.36
CA MET A 305 6.73 -10.19 24.59
C MET A 305 7.65 -10.95 25.56
N THR A 306 7.51 -12.27 25.67
CA THR A 306 8.34 -13.10 26.56
C THR A 306 9.78 -13.32 26.07
N LYS A 307 10.09 -13.00 24.80
CA LYS A 307 11.46 -13.06 24.26
C LYS A 307 12.26 -11.77 24.51
N ILE A 308 11.63 -10.73 25.05
CA ILE A 308 12.23 -9.41 25.30
C ILE A 308 12.52 -9.18 26.80
N SER A 309 12.00 -10.06 27.68
CA SER A 309 12.27 -10.13 29.12
C SER A 309 13.35 -11.14 29.45
#